data_AF-A0A9W3EII7-F1
#
_entry.id   AF-A0A9W3EII7-F1
#
_cell.length_a   1.000
_cell.length_b   1.000
_cell.length_c   1.000
_cell.angle_alpha   90.00
_cell.angle_beta   90.00
_cell.angle_gamma   90.00
#
_symmetry.space_group_name_H-M   'P 1'
#
loop_
_entity.id
_entity.type
_entity.pdbx_description
1 polymer ?
#
loop_
_entity_poly.entity_id
_entity_poly.type
_entity_poly.pdbx_seq_one_letter_code
_entity_poly.pdbx_strand_id
1 'polypeptide(L)'
;MYPTRTKGVAYVTFKEKEVAENVVRKKHCLAEKVGPAQLTVSHFGEKVFSSVHAVLDLSVFRSQVRLENVVMDLKREISTLGFSPLGANGRISVQGSFLAIKKLKELLLLKVSSLLEKNRSGQSPRGSMQRSSHSLKSLGSSIPETLRSGESLVLDTDVFLYLKNKSGFYESTLKKFHVQCQERVDGDITTVCIKNVQDRSQPNKAKQVKELIEKYSHALSFELRKETFILEGKEHREKRNIKLACEQVSSRCLQVLVNFYETHIDVIGSSSDIYLFKKEVMKLTRQKVR
;
A
#
# COMPACT_ATOMS: atom_id res chain seq x y z
N MET A 1 28.55 7.62 10.31
CA MET A 1 28.44 6.31 9.62
C MET A 1 27.53 5.44 10.47
N TYR A 2 26.55 4.80 9.85
CA TYR A 2 25.53 4.00 10.52
C TYR A 2 25.70 2.53 10.10
N PRO A 3 26.15 1.65 11.00
CA PRO A 3 26.30 0.23 10.69
C PRO A 3 24.94 -0.41 10.40
N THR A 4 24.93 -1.43 9.53
CA THR A 4 23.71 -2.20 9.23
C THR A 4 23.79 -3.61 9.81
N ARG A 5 22.67 -4.34 9.81
CA ARG A 5 22.65 -5.77 10.16
C ARG A 5 23.32 -6.66 9.10
N THR A 6 23.56 -6.12 7.90
CA THR A 6 24.24 -6.82 6.81
C THR A 6 25.75 -6.66 6.99
N LYS A 7 26.45 -7.78 7.18
CA LYS A 7 27.91 -7.79 7.33
C LYS A 7 28.57 -7.13 6.12
N GLY A 8 29.48 -6.18 6.36
CA GLY A 8 30.20 -5.46 5.30
C GLY A 8 29.45 -4.27 4.68
N VAL A 9 28.27 -3.90 5.21
CA VAL A 9 27.48 -2.77 4.69
C VAL A 9 27.25 -1.71 5.78
N ALA A 10 27.49 -0.45 5.44
CA ALA A 10 27.25 0.71 6.30
C ALA A 10 26.64 1.86 5.49
N TYR A 11 25.79 2.67 6.14
CA TYR A 11 25.29 3.92 5.57
C TYR A 11 26.16 5.10 5.99
N VAL A 12 26.44 6.01 5.07
CA VAL A 12 27.20 7.23 5.34
C VAL A 12 26.35 8.41 4.91
N THR A 13 26.19 9.38 5.81
CA THR A 13 25.47 10.63 5.53
C THR A 13 26.49 11.76 5.55
N PHE A 14 26.43 12.59 4.53
CA PHE A 14 27.27 13.78 4.40
C PHE A 14 26.43 15.02 4.67
N LYS A 15 27.06 16.05 5.24
CA LYS A 15 26.39 17.33 5.50
C LYS A 15 26.15 18.08 4.19
N GLU A 16 27.13 18.04 3.28
CA GLU A 16 27.06 18.67 1.97
C GLU A 16 26.77 17.65 0.86
N LYS A 17 25.82 17.97 -0.03
CA LYS A 17 25.43 17.11 -1.16
C LYS A 17 26.59 16.83 -2.12
N GLU A 18 27.39 17.86 -2.42
CA GLU A 18 28.53 17.77 -3.34
C GLU A 18 29.59 16.78 -2.86
N VAL A 19 29.80 16.67 -1.54
CA VAL A 19 30.73 15.70 -0.95
C VAL A 19 30.21 14.28 -1.18
N ALA A 20 28.91 14.04 -1.00
CA ALA A 20 28.31 12.74 -1.26
C ALA A 20 28.46 12.34 -2.75
N GLU A 21 28.19 13.26 -3.67
CA GLU A 21 28.35 13.03 -5.12
C GLU A 21 29.81 12.75 -5.50
N ASN A 22 30.76 13.47 -4.90
CA ASN A 22 32.19 13.23 -5.10
C ASN A 22 32.64 11.84 -4.62
N VAL A 23 32.12 11.38 -3.47
CA VAL A 23 32.44 10.07 -2.93
C VAL A 23 31.88 8.96 -3.81
N VAL A 24 30.64 9.08 -4.31
CA VAL A 24 30.04 8.08 -5.20
C VAL A 24 30.81 7.91 -6.52
N ARG A 25 31.38 9.00 -7.06
CA ARG A 25 32.15 8.96 -8.32
C ARG A 25 33.53 8.31 -8.19
N LYS A 26 34.08 8.19 -6.99
CA LYS A 26 35.41 7.63 -6.76
C LYS A 26 35.35 6.11 -6.55
N LYS A 27 36.33 5.39 -7.06
CA LYS A 27 36.57 3.99 -6.68
C LYS A 27 37.29 3.98 -5.33
N HIS A 28 36.80 3.18 -4.41
CA HIS A 28 37.36 3.05 -3.06
C HIS A 28 37.90 1.64 -2.89
N CYS A 29 39.11 1.49 -2.35
CA CYS A 29 39.72 0.20 -2.06
C CYS A 29 40.09 0.16 -0.58
N LEU A 30 39.87 -0.97 0.08
CA LEU A 30 40.36 -1.19 1.43
C LEU A 30 41.88 -1.36 1.39
N ALA A 31 42.59 -0.63 2.26
CA ALA A 31 44.04 -0.75 2.39
C ALA A 31 44.44 -2.13 2.98
N GLU A 32 45.69 -2.52 2.70
CA GLU A 32 46.35 -3.85 2.74
C GLU A 32 45.98 -4.86 3.85
N LYS A 33 45.35 -4.47 4.96
CA LYS A 33 45.05 -5.36 6.09
C LYS A 33 43.99 -6.44 5.80
N VAL A 34 43.26 -6.35 4.69
CA VAL A 34 42.16 -7.29 4.33
C VAL A 34 42.26 -7.78 2.88
N GLY A 35 43.36 -7.48 2.18
CA GLY A 35 43.51 -7.68 0.73
C GLY A 35 42.82 -6.57 -0.09
N PRO A 36 43.08 -6.47 -1.41
CA PRO A 36 42.56 -5.41 -2.27
C PRO A 36 41.07 -5.62 -2.58
N ALA A 37 40.22 -5.45 -1.58
CA ALA A 37 38.77 -5.49 -1.74
C ALA A 37 38.26 -4.11 -2.16
N GLN A 38 37.62 -4.06 -3.34
CA GLN A 38 36.98 -2.84 -3.85
C GLN A 38 35.66 -2.60 -3.13
N LEU A 39 35.49 -1.41 -2.56
CA LEU A 39 34.23 -0.97 -1.97
C LEU A 39 33.32 -0.43 -3.06
N THR A 40 32.08 -0.89 -3.07
CA THR A 40 31.03 -0.34 -3.92
C THR A 40 30.31 0.76 -3.14
N VAL A 41 30.34 1.99 -3.66
CA VAL A 41 29.61 3.12 -3.09
C VAL A 41 28.52 3.51 -4.06
N SER A 42 27.29 3.62 -3.56
CA SER A 42 26.12 4.05 -4.34
C SER A 42 25.32 5.06 -3.53
N HIS A 43 24.55 5.90 -4.23
CA HIS A 43 23.61 6.79 -3.57
C HIS A 43 22.65 5.98 -2.70
N PHE A 44 22.41 6.46 -1.48
CA PHE A 44 21.32 5.95 -0.69
C PHE A 44 20.02 6.18 -1.46
N GLY A 45 19.34 5.09 -1.77
CA GLY A 45 18.09 5.09 -2.52
C GLY A 45 17.34 3.82 -2.19
N GLU A 46 16.11 3.72 -2.70
CA GLU A 46 15.26 2.55 -2.43
C GLU A 46 16.01 1.25 -2.70
N LYS A 47 16.86 1.19 -3.74
CA LYS A 47 17.69 0.02 -4.10
C LYS A 47 18.74 -0.43 -3.07
N VAL A 48 19.08 0.38 -2.06
CA VAL A 48 20.09 0.05 -1.04
C VAL A 48 19.40 -0.64 0.15
N PHE A 49 18.91 -1.85 -0.09
CA PHE A 49 17.97 -2.51 0.81
C PHE A 49 18.59 -3.11 2.07
N SER A 50 17.99 -2.75 3.20
CA SER A 50 17.73 -3.66 4.30
C SER A 50 16.87 -4.82 3.79
N SER A 51 17.35 -6.05 3.94
CA SER A 51 16.53 -7.24 3.71
C SER A 51 15.40 -7.26 4.74
N VAL A 52 14.16 -7.35 4.26
CA VAL A 52 12.95 -7.44 5.08
C VAL A 52 12.39 -8.84 4.96
N HIS A 53 11.86 -9.34 6.07
CA HIS A 53 11.14 -10.59 6.16
C HIS A 53 9.67 -10.31 6.45
N ALA A 54 8.77 -10.95 5.71
CA ALA A 54 7.32 -10.87 5.90
C ALA A 54 6.73 -12.29 5.92
N VAL A 55 5.66 -12.46 6.69
CA VAL A 55 4.86 -13.70 6.67
C VAL A 55 3.54 -13.37 6.01
N LEU A 56 3.25 -14.03 4.89
CA LEU A 56 1.98 -13.91 4.20
C LEU A 56 1.06 -15.05 4.61
N ASP A 57 -0.19 -14.73 4.92
CA ASP A 57 -1.26 -15.70 5.07
C ASP A 57 -2.10 -15.72 3.79
N LEU A 58 -1.94 -16.78 2.99
CA LEU A 58 -2.65 -16.96 1.72
C LEU A 58 -3.93 -17.78 1.89
N SER A 59 -4.29 -18.17 3.12
CA SER A 59 -5.46 -19.02 3.37
C SER A 59 -6.76 -18.45 2.81
N VAL A 60 -6.88 -17.12 2.73
CA VAL A 60 -8.02 -16.39 2.13
C VAL A 60 -8.30 -16.78 0.67
N PHE A 61 -7.29 -17.25 -0.07
CA PHE A 61 -7.44 -17.65 -1.47
C PHE A 61 -7.89 -19.10 -1.66
N ARG A 62 -7.85 -19.94 -0.60
CA ARG A 62 -8.07 -21.39 -0.70
C ARG A 62 -9.42 -21.78 -1.30
N SER A 63 -10.46 -20.99 -1.03
CA SER A 63 -11.81 -21.26 -1.54
C SER A 63 -11.96 -20.99 -3.04
N GLN A 64 -10.98 -20.33 -3.66
CA GLN A 64 -11.10 -19.81 -5.03
C GLN A 64 -10.00 -20.32 -5.96
N VAL A 65 -8.78 -20.52 -5.46
CA VAL A 65 -7.61 -20.91 -6.27
C VAL A 65 -6.68 -21.83 -5.46
N ARG A 66 -6.01 -22.75 -6.16
CA ARG A 66 -4.91 -23.55 -5.59
C ARG A 66 -3.77 -22.62 -5.17
N LEU A 67 -3.37 -22.67 -3.91
CA LEU A 67 -2.36 -21.76 -3.35
C LEU A 67 -0.99 -21.90 -4.02
N GLU A 68 -0.65 -23.10 -4.50
CA GLU A 68 0.59 -23.36 -5.21
C GLU A 68 0.71 -22.51 -6.48
N ASN A 69 -0.41 -22.35 -7.20
CA ASN A 69 -0.47 -21.53 -8.41
C ASN A 69 -0.29 -20.05 -8.07
N VAL A 70 -0.88 -19.58 -6.96
CA VAL A 70 -0.70 -18.20 -6.48
C VAL A 70 0.77 -17.95 -6.16
N VAL A 71 1.42 -18.84 -5.43
CA VAL A 71 2.85 -18.71 -5.09
C VAL A 71 3.73 -18.76 -6.35
N MET A 72 3.43 -19.64 -7.30
CA MET A 72 4.17 -19.73 -8.56
C MET A 72 4.06 -18.46 -9.40
N ASP A 73 2.87 -17.88 -9.49
CA ASP A 73 2.66 -16.59 -10.17
C ASP A 73 3.45 -15.47 -9.50
N LEU A 74 3.39 -15.38 -8.17
CA LEU A 74 4.11 -14.33 -7.42
C LEU A 74 5.63 -14.44 -7.61
N LYS A 75 6.18 -15.66 -7.61
CA LYS A 75 7.60 -15.92 -7.92
C LYS A 75 7.97 -15.45 -9.33
N ARG A 76 7.09 -15.65 -10.30
CA ARG A 76 7.30 -15.21 -11.70
C ARG A 76 7.26 -13.68 -11.83
N GLU A 77 6.31 -13.03 -11.16
CA GLU A 77 6.12 -11.57 -11.24
C GLU A 77 7.18 -10.75 -10.46
N ILE A 78 7.74 -11.35 -9.40
CA ILE A 78 8.76 -10.71 -8.56
C ILE A 78 9.88 -11.71 -8.25
N SER A 79 10.74 -11.95 -9.24
CA SER A 79 11.88 -12.86 -9.13
C SER A 79 12.93 -12.46 -8.09
N THR A 80 12.90 -11.21 -7.61
CA THR A 80 13.82 -10.70 -6.59
C THR A 80 13.43 -11.09 -5.15
N LEU A 81 12.25 -11.71 -4.96
CA LEU A 81 11.80 -12.19 -3.65
C LEU A 81 12.18 -13.66 -3.45
N GLY A 82 12.73 -13.96 -2.28
CA GLY A 82 12.88 -15.31 -1.78
C GLY A 82 11.60 -15.77 -1.10
N PHE A 83 11.07 -16.93 -1.49
CA PHE A 83 9.86 -17.51 -0.90
C PHE A 83 10.20 -18.86 -0.27
N SER A 84 9.83 -19.03 0.99
CA SER A 84 9.87 -20.33 1.66
C SER A 84 8.85 -21.32 1.07
N PRO A 85 8.92 -22.62 1.41
CA PRO A 85 7.86 -23.57 1.08
C PRO A 85 6.50 -23.14 1.67
N LEU A 86 5.41 -23.41 0.95
CA LEU A 86 4.05 -23.14 1.42
C LEU A 86 3.72 -24.08 2.59
N GLY A 87 3.42 -23.50 3.75
CA GLY A 87 2.99 -24.25 4.91
C GLY A 87 1.59 -24.84 4.76
N ALA A 88 1.32 -25.96 5.46
CA ALA A 88 0.00 -26.61 5.46
C ALA A 88 -1.14 -25.72 6.01
N ASN A 89 -0.81 -24.67 6.76
CA ASN A 89 -1.73 -23.63 7.22
C ASN A 89 -1.98 -22.52 6.18
N GLY A 90 -1.33 -22.57 5.02
CA GLY A 90 -1.47 -21.58 3.95
C GLY A 90 -0.58 -20.36 4.13
N ARG A 91 0.36 -20.42 5.08
CA ARG A 91 1.32 -19.34 5.33
C ARG A 91 2.63 -19.59 4.60
N ILE A 92 3.27 -18.49 4.21
CA ILE A 92 4.56 -18.51 3.53
C ILE A 92 5.40 -17.32 4.03
N SER A 93 6.64 -17.59 4.39
CA SER A 93 7.64 -16.56 4.65
C SER A 93 8.23 -16.06 3.33
N VAL A 94 8.34 -14.74 3.20
CA VAL A 94 8.89 -14.03 2.05
C VAL A 94 9.99 -13.09 2.52
N GLN A 95 11.12 -13.12 1.82
CA GLN A 95 12.27 -12.28 2.10
C GLN A 95 12.65 -11.49 0.85
N GLY A 96 13.01 -10.23 1.03
CA GLY A 96 13.59 -9.44 -0.04
C GLY A 96 13.71 -7.99 0.32
N SER A 97 13.77 -7.15 -0.69
CA SER A 97 13.81 -5.71 -0.51
C SER A 97 12.46 -5.15 -0.07
N PHE A 98 12.47 -4.04 0.68
CA PHE A 98 11.24 -3.34 1.06
C PHE A 98 10.37 -2.98 -0.16
N LEU A 99 10.97 -2.54 -1.27
CA LEU A 99 10.24 -2.23 -2.50
C LEU A 99 9.63 -3.47 -3.15
N ALA A 100 10.34 -4.60 -3.13
CA ALA A 100 9.78 -5.85 -3.66
C ALA A 100 8.63 -6.36 -2.79
N ILE A 101 8.72 -6.24 -1.46
CA ILE A 101 7.62 -6.54 -0.54
C ILE A 101 6.44 -5.58 -0.76
N LYS A 102 6.71 -4.30 -1.03
CA LYS A 102 5.67 -3.32 -1.37
C LYS A 102 4.97 -3.66 -2.69
N LYS A 103 5.73 -4.00 -3.73
CA LYS A 103 5.19 -4.49 -5.01
C LYS A 103 4.36 -5.77 -4.81
N LEU A 104 4.78 -6.67 -3.93
CA LEU A 104 4.05 -7.88 -3.58
C LEU A 104 2.68 -7.58 -2.98
N LYS A 105 2.57 -6.60 -2.08
CA LYS A 105 1.28 -6.13 -1.54
C LYS A 105 0.34 -5.68 -2.66
N GLU A 106 0.82 -4.83 -3.58
CA GLU A 106 0.01 -4.33 -4.69
C GLU A 106 -0.46 -5.45 -5.63
N LEU A 107 0.41 -6.42 -5.95
CA LEU A 107 0.02 -7.58 -6.76
C LEU A 107 -1.05 -8.44 -6.07
N LEU A 108 -0.98 -8.60 -4.76
CA LEU A 108 -1.99 -9.33 -3.99
C LEU A 108 -3.34 -8.60 -4.03
N LEU A 109 -3.37 -7.27 -3.86
CA LEU A 109 -4.59 -6.48 -3.96
C LEU A 109 -5.25 -6.58 -5.35
N LEU A 110 -4.44 -6.53 -6.43
CA LEU A 110 -4.92 -6.75 -7.79
C LEU A 110 -5.48 -8.16 -7.99
N LYS A 111 -4.81 -9.19 -7.45
CA LYS A 111 -5.32 -10.57 -7.50
C LYS A 111 -6.66 -10.71 -6.76
N VAL A 112 -6.80 -10.13 -5.58
CA VAL A 112 -8.09 -10.12 -4.85
C VAL A 112 -9.18 -9.43 -5.68
N SER A 113 -8.87 -8.28 -6.28
CA SER A 113 -9.79 -7.55 -7.16
C SER A 113 -10.27 -8.41 -8.33
N SER A 114 -9.34 -9.11 -9.01
CA SER A 114 -9.65 -10.00 -10.13
C SER A 114 -10.54 -11.19 -9.74
N LEU A 115 -10.37 -11.69 -8.52
CA LEU A 115 -11.10 -12.84 -8.00
C LEU A 115 -12.53 -12.47 -7.59
N LEU A 116 -12.73 -11.26 -7.06
CA LEU A 116 -14.06 -10.73 -6.79
C LEU A 116 -14.92 -10.64 -8.07
N GLU A 117 -14.32 -10.36 -9.22
CA GLU A 117 -15.03 -10.38 -10.51
C GLU A 117 -15.44 -11.79 -10.93
N LYS A 118 -14.52 -12.76 -10.84
CA LYS A 118 -14.77 -14.14 -11.28
C LYS A 118 -15.92 -14.80 -10.52
N ASN A 119 -16.07 -14.48 -9.24
CA ASN A 119 -17.20 -14.98 -8.44
C ASN A 119 -18.54 -14.34 -8.82
N ARG A 120 -18.53 -13.16 -9.46
CA ARG A 120 -19.75 -12.46 -9.90
C ARG A 120 -20.17 -12.83 -11.32
N SER A 121 -19.21 -13.19 -12.18
CA SER A 121 -19.48 -13.69 -13.54
C SER A 121 -19.86 -15.17 -13.60
N GLY A 122 -20.00 -15.83 -12.44
CA GLY A 122 -20.42 -17.22 -12.31
C GLY A 122 -21.81 -17.49 -12.86
N GLN A 123 -21.88 -17.87 -14.14
CA GLN A 123 -22.86 -18.84 -14.61
C GLN A 123 -22.72 -20.10 -13.75
N SER A 124 -23.66 -20.33 -12.84
CA SER A 124 -23.86 -21.65 -12.24
C SER A 124 -24.08 -22.67 -13.37
N PRO A 125 -23.34 -23.80 -13.42
CA PRO A 125 -23.71 -24.91 -14.28
C PRO A 125 -25.06 -25.44 -13.78
N ARG A 126 -26.14 -25.13 -14.51
CA ARG A 126 -27.40 -25.84 -14.33
C ARG A 126 -27.18 -27.29 -14.76
N GLY A 127 -27.34 -28.22 -13.83
CA GLY A 127 -27.54 -29.64 -14.18
C GLY A 127 -27.06 -30.66 -13.16
N SER A 128 -27.76 -30.79 -12.03
CA SER A 128 -28.42 -32.06 -11.65
C SER A 128 -28.93 -31.98 -10.21
N MET A 129 -30.18 -32.41 -10.03
CA MET A 129 -30.80 -32.61 -8.73
C MET A 129 -30.06 -33.69 -7.96
N GLN A 130 -29.65 -33.41 -6.73
CA GLN A 130 -29.76 -34.42 -5.68
C GLN A 130 -29.93 -33.74 -4.31
N ARG A 131 -31.13 -33.93 -3.74
CA ARG A 131 -31.43 -33.71 -2.33
C ARG A 131 -30.42 -34.50 -1.50
N SER A 132 -29.64 -33.83 -0.67
CA SER A 132 -29.27 -34.39 0.63
C SER A 132 -29.12 -33.26 1.64
N SER A 133 -29.84 -33.41 2.74
CA SER A 133 -29.87 -32.59 3.93
C SER A 133 -28.56 -32.74 4.71
N HIS A 134 -28.21 -31.68 5.46
CA HIS A 134 -27.01 -31.47 6.28
C HIS A 134 -25.86 -30.72 5.59
N SER A 135 -26.04 -29.41 5.45
CA SER A 135 -24.92 -28.47 5.30
C SER A 135 -24.86 -27.56 6.52
N LEU A 136 -23.77 -27.69 7.27
CA LEU A 136 -23.40 -26.86 8.41
C LEU A 136 -23.26 -25.41 7.95
N LYS A 137 -23.78 -24.50 8.79
CA LYS A 137 -23.77 -23.04 8.63
C LYS A 137 -22.45 -22.53 8.04
N SER A 138 -22.47 -22.21 6.74
CA SER A 138 -21.49 -21.32 6.12
C SER A 138 -21.59 -19.96 6.80
N LEU A 139 -20.47 -19.50 7.36
CA LEU A 139 -20.35 -18.21 8.02
C LEU A 139 -20.73 -17.11 7.01
N GLY A 140 -21.91 -16.54 7.19
CA GLY A 140 -22.43 -15.50 6.32
C GLY A 140 -21.73 -14.17 6.58
N SER A 141 -20.91 -13.72 5.63
CA SER A 141 -20.80 -12.28 5.39
C SER A 141 -21.97 -11.91 4.48
N SER A 142 -22.99 -11.25 5.03
CA SER A 142 -24.11 -10.69 4.28
C SER A 142 -23.60 -9.67 3.26
N ILE A 143 -23.39 -10.13 2.03
CA ILE A 143 -23.21 -9.26 0.86
C ILE A 143 -24.61 -8.84 0.42
N PRO A 144 -24.97 -7.54 0.44
CA PRO A 144 -26.26 -7.09 -0.06
C PRO A 144 -26.41 -7.47 -1.54
N GLU A 145 -27.59 -8.00 -1.90
CA GLU A 145 -27.93 -8.48 -3.24
C GLU A 145 -27.83 -7.41 -4.36
N THR A 146 -27.57 -6.16 -4.01
CA THR A 146 -27.36 -5.02 -4.92
C THR A 146 -25.98 -4.96 -5.57
N LEU A 147 -25.09 -5.93 -5.31
CA LEU A 147 -23.70 -5.97 -5.83
C LEU A 147 -23.53 -6.69 -7.19
N ARG A 148 -24.62 -7.00 -7.90
CA ARG A 148 -24.64 -8.02 -8.95
C ARG A 148 -24.19 -7.58 -10.36
N SER A 149 -23.82 -6.31 -10.60
CA SER A 149 -23.58 -5.79 -11.96
C SER A 149 -22.59 -4.62 -12.07
N GLY A 150 -21.56 -4.57 -11.21
CA GLY A 150 -20.54 -3.51 -11.26
C GLY A 150 -19.13 -4.06 -11.15
N GLU A 151 -18.18 -3.31 -11.71
CA GLU A 151 -16.74 -3.56 -11.54
C GLU A 151 -16.35 -3.32 -10.08
N SER A 152 -15.30 -3.97 -9.61
CA SER A 152 -14.77 -3.82 -8.28
C SER A 152 -13.26 -3.89 -8.25
N LEU A 153 -12.70 -3.11 -7.34
CA LEU A 153 -11.29 -3.12 -7.05
C LEU A 153 -11.06 -2.95 -5.55
N VAL A 154 -9.89 -3.40 -5.11
CA VAL A 154 -9.47 -3.46 -3.72
C VAL A 154 -8.18 -2.66 -3.60
N LEU A 155 -8.17 -1.68 -2.71
CA LEU A 155 -7.07 -0.73 -2.53
C LEU A 155 -6.62 -0.72 -1.07
N ASP A 156 -5.38 -0.32 -0.86
CA ASP A 156 -4.93 0.16 0.45
C ASP A 156 -5.77 1.38 0.88
N THR A 157 -6.22 1.41 2.14
CA THR A 157 -7.12 2.45 2.64
C THR A 157 -6.48 3.84 2.64
N ASP A 158 -5.20 3.97 2.99
CA ASP A 158 -4.52 5.27 2.99
C ASP A 158 -4.39 5.81 1.57
N VAL A 159 -4.04 4.94 0.62
CA VAL A 159 -3.98 5.29 -0.81
C VAL A 159 -5.36 5.70 -1.32
N PHE A 160 -6.40 4.94 -0.97
CA PHE A 160 -7.77 5.23 -1.37
C PHE A 160 -8.25 6.58 -0.82
N LEU A 161 -8.03 6.86 0.47
CA LEU A 161 -8.45 8.11 1.09
C LEU A 161 -7.70 9.30 0.49
N TYR A 162 -6.40 9.16 0.21
CA TYR A 162 -5.62 10.20 -0.46
C TYR A 162 -6.15 10.47 -1.88
N LEU A 163 -6.38 9.39 -2.64
CA LEU A 163 -6.96 9.44 -3.97
C LEU A 163 -8.31 10.17 -3.98
N LYS A 164 -9.20 9.81 -3.05
CA LYS A 164 -10.55 10.38 -2.95
C LYS A 164 -10.55 11.84 -2.53
N ASN A 165 -9.76 12.21 -1.52
CA ASN A 165 -9.90 13.50 -0.84
C ASN A 165 -8.86 14.55 -1.25
N LYS A 166 -7.73 14.15 -1.87
CA LYS A 166 -6.62 15.09 -2.14
C LYS A 166 -6.23 15.20 -3.59
N SER A 167 -6.22 14.09 -4.33
CA SER A 167 -5.74 14.13 -5.72
C SER A 167 -6.64 14.89 -6.70
N GLY A 168 -7.93 15.09 -6.37
CA GLY A 168 -8.96 15.58 -7.29
C GLY A 168 -9.29 14.62 -8.46
N PHE A 169 -8.43 13.63 -8.71
CA PHE A 169 -8.55 12.65 -9.78
C PHE A 169 -9.78 11.75 -9.62
N TYR A 170 -10.06 11.33 -8.38
CA TYR A 170 -11.18 10.41 -8.12
C TYR A 170 -12.51 11.01 -8.56
N GLU A 171 -12.90 12.14 -7.95
CA GLU A 171 -14.18 12.79 -8.24
C GLU A 171 -14.29 13.28 -9.69
N SER A 172 -13.21 13.86 -10.25
CA SER A 172 -13.20 14.30 -11.64
C SER A 172 -13.37 13.15 -12.63
N THR A 173 -12.75 12.00 -12.36
CA THR A 173 -12.92 10.79 -13.17
C THR A 173 -14.36 10.27 -13.08
N LEU A 174 -14.93 10.15 -11.86
CA LEU A 174 -16.30 9.67 -11.71
C LEU A 174 -17.32 10.57 -12.45
N LYS A 175 -17.14 11.90 -12.34
CA LYS A 175 -17.97 12.89 -13.04
C LYS A 175 -17.83 12.78 -14.56
N LYS A 176 -16.60 12.69 -15.06
CA LYS A 176 -16.30 12.61 -16.51
C LYS A 176 -16.92 11.36 -17.17
N PHE A 177 -16.91 10.24 -16.47
CA PHE A 177 -17.40 8.97 -17.01
C PHE A 177 -18.84 8.65 -16.62
N HIS A 178 -19.49 9.51 -15.83
CA HIS A 178 -20.86 9.32 -15.32
C HIS A 178 -21.06 7.95 -14.66
N VAL A 179 -20.16 7.60 -13.75
CA VAL A 179 -20.21 6.36 -12.99
C VAL A 179 -20.44 6.65 -11.50
N GLN A 180 -21.10 5.71 -10.82
CA GLN A 180 -21.30 5.75 -9.38
C GLN A 180 -20.35 4.78 -8.69
N CYS A 181 -19.77 5.22 -7.56
CA CYS A 181 -18.97 4.35 -6.71
C CYS A 181 -19.66 4.10 -5.36
N GLN A 182 -19.53 2.87 -4.87
CA GLN A 182 -19.86 2.49 -3.51
C GLN A 182 -18.63 1.89 -2.85
N GLU A 183 -18.29 2.35 -1.65
CA GLU A 183 -17.06 2.00 -0.96
C GLU A 183 -17.38 1.24 0.32
N ARG A 184 -16.52 0.27 0.66
CA ARG A 184 -16.54 -0.43 1.94
C ARG A 184 -15.12 -0.47 2.47
N VAL A 185 -14.92 0.15 3.63
CA VAL A 185 -13.65 0.12 4.36
C VAL A 185 -13.66 -1.07 5.31
N ASP A 186 -12.58 -1.85 5.29
CA ASP A 186 -12.33 -2.99 6.17
C ASP A 186 -10.87 -2.95 6.64
N GLY A 187 -10.63 -2.25 7.75
CA GLY A 187 -9.30 -2.01 8.28
C GLY A 187 -8.39 -1.25 7.30
N ASP A 188 -7.27 -1.87 6.94
CA ASP A 188 -6.25 -1.30 6.03
C ASP A 188 -6.62 -1.44 4.54
N ILE A 189 -7.77 -2.03 4.24
CA ILE A 189 -8.22 -2.29 2.87
C ILE A 189 -9.56 -1.64 2.61
N THR A 190 -9.68 -0.98 1.47
CA THR A 190 -10.95 -0.44 0.96
C THR A 190 -11.36 -1.15 -0.32
N THR A 191 -12.58 -1.70 -0.34
CA THR A 191 -13.20 -2.24 -1.56
C THR A 191 -14.08 -1.16 -2.19
N VAL A 192 -13.87 -0.88 -3.48
CA VAL A 192 -14.64 0.09 -4.27
C VAL A 192 -15.41 -0.66 -5.35
N CYS A 193 -16.73 -0.50 -5.36
CA CYS A 193 -17.64 -1.01 -6.39
C CYS A 193 -18.04 0.11 -7.34
N ILE A 194 -17.79 -0.03 -8.63
CA ILE A 194 -18.07 0.95 -9.68
C ILE A 194 -19.24 0.46 -10.51
N LYS A 195 -20.26 1.31 -10.67
CA LYS A 195 -21.49 1.02 -11.43
C LYS A 195 -21.74 2.11 -12.46
N ASN A 196 -22.23 1.73 -13.64
CA ASN A 196 -22.70 2.68 -14.64
C ASN A 196 -24.03 3.29 -14.18
N VAL A 197 -24.21 4.60 -14.33
CA VAL A 197 -25.40 5.31 -13.82
C VAL A 197 -26.65 5.01 -14.65
N GLN A 198 -26.52 4.74 -15.95
CA GLN A 198 -27.59 4.25 -16.83
C GLN A 198 -26.99 3.72 -18.15
N ASP A 199 -27.69 2.77 -18.75
CA ASP A 199 -27.50 2.21 -20.10
C ASP A 199 -26.56 0.99 -20.25
N ARG A 200 -27.17 -0.17 -20.57
CA ARG A 200 -26.46 -1.44 -20.86
C ARG A 200 -25.86 -1.46 -22.27
N SER A 201 -26.13 -0.45 -23.09
CA SER A 201 -25.71 -0.37 -24.50
C SER A 201 -24.36 0.35 -24.71
N GLN A 202 -23.83 1.04 -23.70
CA GLN A 202 -22.59 1.81 -23.78
C GLN A 202 -21.35 0.93 -23.52
N PRO A 203 -20.16 1.29 -24.08
CA PRO A 203 -18.90 0.64 -23.71
C PRO A 203 -18.73 0.66 -22.19
N ASN A 204 -18.13 -0.39 -21.61
CA ASN A 204 -18.03 -0.54 -20.16
C ASN A 204 -17.16 0.57 -19.52
N LYS A 205 -17.75 1.73 -19.28
CA LYS A 205 -17.11 2.91 -18.67
C LYS A 205 -16.63 2.60 -17.26
N ALA A 206 -17.36 1.78 -16.51
CA ALA A 206 -16.92 1.27 -15.22
C ALA A 206 -15.56 0.54 -15.31
N LYS A 207 -15.33 -0.27 -16.35
CA LYS A 207 -14.04 -0.95 -16.56
C LYS A 207 -12.91 0.05 -16.87
N GLN A 208 -13.18 1.05 -17.71
CA GLN A 208 -12.18 2.10 -17.98
C GLN A 208 -11.83 2.89 -16.72
N VAL A 209 -12.83 3.25 -15.91
CA VAL A 209 -12.62 3.95 -14.64
C VAL A 209 -11.84 3.08 -13.65
N LYS A 210 -12.13 1.78 -13.59
CA LYS A 210 -11.37 0.82 -12.79
C LYS A 210 -9.90 0.80 -13.18
N GLU A 211 -9.58 0.60 -14.45
CA GLU A 211 -8.20 0.55 -14.95
C GLU A 211 -7.44 1.87 -14.65
N LEU A 212 -8.12 3.01 -14.78
CA LEU A 212 -7.57 4.33 -14.45
C LEU A 212 -7.27 4.46 -12.94
N ILE A 213 -8.21 4.06 -12.09
CA ILE A 213 -8.05 4.10 -10.63
C ILE A 213 -6.95 3.12 -10.19
N GLU A 214 -6.91 1.90 -10.72
CA GLU A 214 -5.87 0.91 -10.43
C GLU A 214 -4.48 1.43 -10.82
N LYS A 215 -4.32 1.99 -12.02
CA LYS A 215 -3.04 2.55 -12.48
C LYS A 215 -2.56 3.68 -11.57
N TYR A 216 -3.45 4.61 -11.23
CA TYR A 216 -3.07 5.79 -10.45
C TYR A 216 -2.85 5.46 -8.98
N SER A 217 -3.68 4.60 -8.39
CA SER A 217 -3.48 4.08 -7.03
C SER A 217 -2.19 3.28 -6.91
N HIS A 218 -1.82 2.49 -7.92
CA HIS A 218 -0.54 1.78 -7.95
C HIS A 218 0.64 2.75 -7.88
N ALA A 219 0.62 3.84 -8.66
CA ALA A 219 1.67 4.86 -8.60
C ALA A 219 1.73 5.52 -7.21
N LEU A 220 0.58 5.93 -6.68
CA LEU A 220 0.47 6.53 -5.35
C LEU A 220 0.95 5.59 -4.24
N SER A 221 0.73 4.28 -4.38
CA SER A 221 1.20 3.31 -3.39
C SER A 221 2.70 3.47 -3.16
N PHE A 222 3.51 3.68 -4.21
CA PHE A 222 4.96 3.85 -4.12
C PHE A 222 5.40 5.24 -3.68
N GLU A 223 4.63 6.28 -4.00
CA GLU A 223 4.96 7.67 -3.68
C GLU A 223 4.60 8.03 -2.24
N LEU A 224 3.40 7.66 -1.81
CA LEU A 224 2.85 8.07 -0.52
C LEU A 224 3.59 7.41 0.64
N ARG A 225 3.70 8.17 1.72
CA ARG A 225 4.17 7.76 3.03
C ARG A 225 3.10 8.12 4.06
N LYS A 226 3.19 7.52 5.25
CA LYS A 226 2.35 7.84 6.40
C LYS A 226 3.25 8.17 7.57
N GLU A 227 2.95 9.28 8.24
CA GLU A 227 3.53 9.67 9.53
C GLU A 227 2.40 9.76 10.55
N THR A 228 2.63 9.20 11.75
CA THR A 228 1.62 9.15 12.81
C THR A 228 2.09 9.95 14.02
N PHE A 229 1.30 10.94 14.42
CA PHE A 229 1.47 11.65 15.69
C PHE A 229 0.67 10.92 16.77
N ILE A 230 1.36 10.26 17.69
CA ILE A 230 0.73 9.55 18.81
C ILE A 230 0.21 10.57 19.83
N LEU A 231 -1.09 10.52 20.11
CA LEU A 231 -1.76 11.32 21.13
C LEU A 231 -1.99 10.53 22.43
N GLU A 232 -2.05 9.21 22.35
CA GLU A 232 -2.21 8.34 23.50
C GLU A 232 -1.14 8.60 24.56
N GLY A 233 -1.56 8.62 25.84
CA GLY A 233 -0.67 8.94 26.98
C GLY A 233 -0.32 10.43 27.15
N LYS A 234 -0.70 11.32 26.23
CA LYS A 234 -0.46 12.77 26.37
C LYS A 234 -1.54 13.47 27.20
N GLU A 235 -1.15 14.54 27.88
CA GLU A 235 -2.09 15.41 28.60
C GLU A 235 -3.08 16.09 27.64
N HIS A 236 -4.31 16.38 28.12
CA HIS A 236 -5.35 17.02 27.30
C HIS A 236 -4.89 18.32 26.64
N ARG A 237 -4.10 19.14 27.35
CA ARG A 237 -3.56 20.39 26.81
C ARG A 237 -2.60 20.13 25.66
N GLU A 238 -1.73 19.13 25.79
CA GLU A 238 -0.78 18.77 24.74
C GLU A 238 -1.50 18.20 23.51
N LYS A 239 -2.46 17.28 23.71
CA LYS A 239 -3.31 16.74 22.64
C LYS A 239 -3.99 17.86 21.85
N ARG A 240 -4.59 18.83 22.54
CA ARG A 240 -5.25 19.98 21.93
C ARG A 240 -4.27 20.85 21.13
N ASN A 241 -3.09 21.11 21.69
CA ASN A 241 -2.06 21.91 21.00
C ASN A 241 -1.58 21.25 19.70
N ILE A 242 -1.32 19.94 19.72
CA ILE A 242 -0.91 19.19 18.53
C ILE A 242 -2.02 19.21 17.48
N LYS A 243 -3.26 18.94 17.88
CA LYS A 243 -4.42 18.96 16.97
C LYS A 243 -4.58 20.31 16.28
N LEU A 244 -4.54 21.41 17.04
CA LEU A 244 -4.65 22.77 16.48
C LEU A 244 -3.49 23.10 15.53
N ALA A 245 -2.26 22.68 15.86
CA ALA A 245 -1.12 22.87 14.98
C ALA A 245 -1.29 22.09 13.66
N CYS A 246 -1.74 20.84 13.71
CA CYS A 246 -2.02 20.04 12.52
C CYS A 246 -3.13 20.66 11.67
N GLU A 247 -4.22 21.13 12.27
CA GLU A 247 -5.31 21.82 11.56
C GLU A 247 -4.78 23.08 10.86
N GLN A 248 -4.01 23.90 11.57
CA GLN A 248 -3.43 25.13 11.01
C GLN A 248 -2.50 24.83 9.83
N VAL A 249 -1.60 23.85 9.96
CA VAL A 249 -0.67 23.49 8.88
C VAL A 249 -1.40 22.84 7.70
N SER A 250 -2.45 22.04 7.96
CA SER A 250 -3.23 21.38 6.90
C SER A 250 -3.89 22.36 5.94
N SER A 251 -4.26 23.55 6.43
CA SER A 251 -4.80 24.64 5.58
C SER A 251 -3.79 25.21 4.58
N ARG A 252 -2.48 25.08 4.88
CA ARG A 252 -1.38 25.61 4.06
C ARG A 252 -0.73 24.53 3.19
N CYS A 253 -0.70 23.29 3.69
CA CYS A 253 -0.15 22.14 3.00
C CYS A 253 -1.26 21.34 2.33
N LEU A 254 -1.73 21.82 1.17
CA LEU A 254 -2.89 21.22 0.48
C LEU A 254 -2.61 19.80 -0.03
N GLN A 255 -1.34 19.44 -0.25
CA GLN A 255 -0.92 18.15 -0.81
C GLN A 255 -0.84 17.00 0.20
N VAL A 256 -1.10 17.24 1.49
CA VAL A 256 -1.18 16.18 2.50
C VAL A 256 -2.62 15.90 2.91
N LEU A 257 -2.92 14.63 3.14
CA LEU A 257 -4.13 14.18 3.84
C LEU A 257 -3.83 14.09 5.33
N VAL A 258 -4.71 14.65 6.15
CA VAL A 258 -4.62 14.59 7.61
C VAL A 258 -5.89 13.94 8.15
N ASN A 259 -5.73 12.81 8.81
CA ASN A 259 -6.82 12.06 9.44
C ASN A 259 -6.68 12.16 10.96
N PHE A 260 -7.73 12.64 11.63
CA PHE A 260 -7.74 12.81 13.08
C PHE A 260 -8.48 11.66 13.74
N TYR A 261 -7.78 10.94 14.64
CA TYR A 261 -8.35 9.91 15.49
C TYR A 261 -8.25 10.31 16.96
N GLU A 262 -8.88 9.53 17.83
CA GLU A 262 -8.84 9.77 19.27
C GLU A 262 -7.44 9.55 19.86
N THR A 263 -6.75 8.49 19.40
CA THR A 263 -5.45 8.08 19.93
C THR A 263 -4.26 8.61 19.14
N HIS A 264 -4.47 9.08 17.91
CA HIS A 264 -3.40 9.52 17.02
C HIS A 264 -3.90 10.44 15.88
N ILE A 265 -2.96 11.05 15.17
CA ILE A 265 -3.23 11.80 13.93
C ILE A 265 -2.33 11.21 12.85
N ASP A 266 -2.93 10.78 11.75
CA ASP A 266 -2.19 10.29 10.59
C ASP A 266 -2.05 11.38 9.54
N VAL A 267 -0.86 11.49 8.97
CA VAL A 267 -0.53 12.40 7.87
C VAL A 267 0.01 11.59 6.71
N ILE A 268 -0.66 11.70 5.57
CA ILE A 268 -0.36 10.93 4.36
C ILE A 268 -0.03 11.88 3.22
N GLY A 269 1.07 11.63 2.52
CA GLY A 269 1.56 12.47 1.42
C GLY A 269 2.90 12.00 0.88
N SER A 270 3.51 12.77 -0.03
CA SER A 270 4.88 12.50 -0.47
C SER A 270 5.86 12.65 0.70
N SER A 271 7.05 12.03 0.59
CA SER A 271 8.07 12.11 1.65
C SER A 271 8.49 13.58 1.93
N SER A 272 8.56 14.42 0.90
CA SER A 272 8.86 15.84 1.02
C SER A 272 7.75 16.61 1.72
N ASP A 273 6.49 16.36 1.34
CA ASP A 273 5.35 17.10 1.90
C ASP A 273 5.14 16.76 3.37
N ILE A 274 5.27 15.48 3.73
CA ILE A 274 5.20 15.04 5.13
C ILE A 274 6.32 15.67 5.96
N TYR A 275 7.55 15.71 5.43
CA TYR A 275 8.67 16.32 6.15
C TYR A 275 8.41 17.81 6.41
N LEU A 276 7.94 18.55 5.40
CA LEU A 276 7.58 19.96 5.54
C LEU A 276 6.44 20.15 6.54
N PHE A 277 5.38 19.35 6.43
CA PHE A 277 4.25 19.37 7.36
C PHE A 277 4.70 19.14 8.79
N LYS A 278 5.47 18.08 9.04
CA LYS A 278 6.01 17.74 10.35
C LYS A 278 6.86 18.88 10.90
N LYS A 279 7.77 19.43 10.10
CA LYS A 279 8.63 20.55 10.51
C LYS A 279 7.82 21.75 10.99
N GLU A 280 6.76 22.12 10.27
CA GLU A 280 5.89 23.24 10.66
C GLU A 280 5.05 22.94 11.90
N VAL A 281 4.49 21.73 12.04
CA VAL A 281 3.78 21.30 13.26
C VAL A 281 4.70 21.37 14.48
N MET A 282 5.95 20.89 14.35
CA MET A 282 6.93 20.91 15.43
C MET A 282 7.31 22.34 15.84
N LYS A 283 7.39 23.26 14.86
CA LYS A 283 7.62 24.69 15.12
C LYS A 283 6.47 25.32 15.92
N LEU A 284 5.21 25.01 15.59
CA LEU A 284 4.03 25.53 16.29
C LEU A 284 3.88 24.93 17.70
N THR A 285 4.27 23.67 17.88
CA THR A 285 4.18 22.96 19.16
C THR A 285 5.42 23.13 20.05
N ARG A 286 6.45 23.86 19.58
CA ARG A 286 7.76 24.04 20.23
C ARG A 286 8.50 22.73 20.52
N GLN A 287 8.28 21.70 19.70
CA GLN A 287 8.96 20.40 19.80
C GLN A 287 10.14 20.32 18.82
N LYS A 288 11.20 19.55 19.13
CA LYS A 288 12.36 19.37 18.23
C LYS A 288 12.08 18.31 17.17
N VAL A 289 12.39 18.61 15.90
CA VAL A 289 12.34 17.64 14.79
C VAL A 289 13.34 16.50 15.06
N ARG A 290 12.85 15.25 15.09
CA ARG A 290 13.68 14.03 15.07
C ARG A 290 13.60 13.40 13.70
#